data_AF-A0AAN6Z9M5-F1
#
_entry.id   AF-A0AAN6Z9M5-F1
#
_cell.length_a   1.000
_cell.length_b   1.000
_cell.length_c   1.000
_cell.angle_alpha   90.00
_cell.angle_beta   90.00
_cell.angle_gamma   90.00
#
_symmetry.space_group_name_H-M   'P 1'
#
loop_
_entity.id
_entity.type
_entity.pdbx_description
1 polymer ?
#
loop_
_entity_poly.entity_id
_entity_poly.type
_entity_poly.pdbx_seq_one_letter_code
_entity_poly.pdbx_strand_id
1 'polypeptide(L)'
;MGLHGLPQPGADPERPVHIVFVGAGAVGCFYASRLHHASPPPRCHPATAPHPTDPSRQPSHNIHVSLVARSNYTALATSGVHLRTHTFGDYTFHPHAVFPSVPAAAAARPANPDPKSQSSDRGWDYVVVTTKALPDLADDASLIAPLVGPRTCVVLIQNGVGVEDPYRRRFPTTPIVSAVTVVSAEQTAPGTVRQNRWTRIHLGGYAHAAALDAGGGVPDGDGSRLAARGAACAGRLADWWGRLGGIRDVSLSDEMGLQVVRWHKLCINAAFNPSAVLSGGRGNADMVADAELRAHLRGVMVEIWEAAPRILGGRGFGDGMAPPDRILASTERNPGARPSMLVDWEAGRPMELEVILGNPVRIARAKGVELPRVQTLYALLRSAQAMRARRKGKL
;
A
#
# COMPACT_ATOMS: atom_id res chain seq x y z
N MET A 1 -35.53 22.68 -6.48
CA MET A 1 -35.86 21.48 -7.27
C MET A 1 -34.85 20.42 -6.91
N GLY A 2 -35.31 19.35 -6.27
CA GLY A 2 -34.45 18.30 -5.71
C GLY A 2 -33.87 17.39 -6.79
N LEU A 3 -32.56 17.15 -6.71
CA LEU A 3 -31.86 16.15 -7.51
C LEU A 3 -32.05 14.78 -6.84
N HIS A 4 -33.20 14.16 -7.09
CA HIS A 4 -33.37 12.72 -6.91
C HIS A 4 -33.09 12.02 -8.25
N GLY A 5 -32.29 10.94 -8.20
CA GLY A 5 -32.32 9.90 -9.23
C GLY A 5 -31.13 9.89 -10.19
N LEU A 6 -29.93 9.57 -9.68
CA LEU A 6 -29.00 8.74 -10.44
C LEU A 6 -28.96 7.37 -9.77
N PRO A 7 -29.07 6.25 -10.52
CA PRO A 7 -28.96 4.93 -9.94
C PRO A 7 -27.54 4.76 -9.38
N GLN A 8 -27.44 4.68 -8.06
CA GLN A 8 -26.23 4.21 -7.39
C GLN A 8 -25.98 2.78 -7.89
N PRO A 9 -24.80 2.43 -8.44
CA PRO A 9 -24.43 1.03 -8.60
C PRO A 9 -24.13 0.47 -7.22
N GLY A 10 -25.21 0.20 -6.48
CA GLY A 10 -25.18 -0.55 -5.24
C GLY A 10 -24.66 -1.93 -5.56
N ALA A 11 -23.59 -2.33 -4.88
CA ALA A 11 -23.37 -3.75 -4.68
C ALA A 11 -24.66 -4.29 -4.08
N ASP A 12 -25.24 -5.29 -4.72
CA ASP A 12 -26.27 -6.12 -4.11
C ASP A 12 -25.78 -6.51 -2.70
N PRO A 13 -26.45 -6.06 -1.62
CA PRO A 13 -25.99 -6.32 -0.25
C PRO A 13 -25.89 -7.81 0.08
N GLU A 14 -26.43 -8.70 -0.77
CA GLU A 14 -26.35 -10.15 -0.62
C GLU A 14 -25.15 -10.80 -1.34
N ARG A 15 -24.49 -10.11 -2.28
CA ARG A 15 -23.38 -10.71 -3.04
C ARG A 15 -22.05 -10.67 -2.26
N PRO A 16 -21.33 -11.80 -2.07
CA PRO A 16 -20.04 -11.76 -1.42
C PRO A 16 -19.00 -11.01 -2.24
N VAL A 17 -18.15 -10.29 -1.52
CA VAL A 17 -16.98 -9.61 -2.05
C VAL A 17 -15.73 -10.40 -1.69
N HIS A 18 -14.96 -10.83 -2.69
CA HIS A 18 -13.73 -11.59 -2.47
C HIS A 18 -12.49 -10.70 -2.66
N ILE A 19 -11.71 -10.56 -1.60
CA ILE A 19 -10.50 -9.72 -1.56
C ILE A 19 -9.30 -10.60 -1.26
N VAL A 20 -8.25 -10.53 -2.08
CA VAL A 20 -6.98 -11.21 -1.80
C VAL A 20 -5.86 -10.20 -1.61
N PHE A 21 -5.12 -10.32 -0.50
CA PHE A 21 -3.92 -9.54 -0.24
C PHE A 21 -2.68 -10.34 -0.65
N VAL A 22 -1.95 -9.84 -1.64
CA VAL A 22 -0.64 -10.35 -2.05
C VAL A 22 0.43 -9.59 -1.27
N GLY A 23 0.99 -10.26 -0.25
CA GLY A 23 1.99 -9.69 0.65
C GLY A 23 1.53 -9.63 2.12
N ALA A 24 1.47 -10.79 2.79
CA ALA A 24 1.06 -10.92 4.20
C ALA A 24 2.15 -10.52 5.23
N GLY A 25 2.79 -9.37 5.02
CA GLY A 25 3.62 -8.70 6.02
C GLY A 25 2.78 -7.80 6.92
N ALA A 26 3.42 -6.98 7.77
CA ALA A 26 2.75 -6.14 8.76
C ALA A 26 1.64 -5.24 8.19
N VAL A 27 1.94 -4.51 7.10
CA VAL A 27 0.99 -3.60 6.44
C VAL A 27 -0.18 -4.37 5.82
N GLY A 28 0.09 -5.43 5.07
CA GLY A 28 -0.93 -6.25 4.42
C GLY A 28 -1.87 -6.89 5.44
N CYS A 29 -1.31 -7.52 6.48
CA CYS A 29 -2.08 -8.12 7.56
C CYS A 29 -2.93 -7.10 8.32
N PHE A 30 -2.39 -5.92 8.63
CA PHE A 30 -3.15 -4.86 9.31
C PHE A 30 -4.33 -4.36 8.47
N TYR A 31 -4.11 -4.03 7.19
CA TYR A 31 -5.21 -3.54 6.35
C TYR A 31 -6.23 -4.63 6.01
N ALA A 32 -5.79 -5.89 5.86
CA ALA A 32 -6.66 -7.04 5.70
C ALA A 32 -7.55 -7.26 6.93
N SER A 33 -6.98 -7.17 8.14
CA SER A 33 -7.73 -7.37 9.39
C SER A 33 -8.80 -6.31 9.60
N ARG A 34 -8.61 -5.10 9.06
CA ARG A 34 -9.61 -4.02 9.14
C ARG A 34 -10.75 -4.13 8.11
N LEU A 35 -10.68 -5.09 7.18
CA LEU A 35 -11.79 -5.42 6.27
C LEU A 35 -12.57 -6.67 6.70
N HIS A 36 -11.98 -7.47 7.59
CA HIS A 36 -12.57 -8.71 8.06
C HIS A 36 -13.30 -8.48 9.39
N HIS A 37 -14.63 -8.45 9.32
CA HIS A 37 -15.50 -8.28 10.48
C HIS A 37 -16.08 -9.63 10.85
N ALA A 38 -15.53 -10.35 11.82
CA ALA A 38 -16.13 -11.62 12.24
C ALA A 38 -17.52 -11.38 12.85
N SER A 39 -18.49 -12.25 12.53
CA SER A 39 -19.78 -12.26 13.23
C SER A 39 -19.54 -12.48 14.73
N PRO A 40 -20.24 -11.76 15.63
CA PRO A 40 -20.10 -12.01 17.05
C PRO A 40 -20.44 -13.48 17.34
N PRO A 41 -19.64 -14.19 18.17
CA PRO A 41 -19.91 -15.58 18.46
C PRO A 41 -21.31 -15.73 19.10
N PRO A 42 -22.08 -16.78 18.76
CA PRO A 42 -23.29 -17.09 19.49
C PRO A 42 -22.92 -17.30 20.97
N ARG A 43 -23.75 -16.78 21.88
CA ARG A 43 -23.51 -16.93 23.32
C ARG A 43 -23.53 -18.42 23.68
N CYS A 44 -22.46 -18.89 24.33
CA CYS A 44 -22.22 -20.22 24.95
C CYS A 44 -21.57 -21.32 24.09
N HIS A 45 -20.28 -21.61 24.35
CA HIS A 45 -19.72 -22.88 24.91
C HIS A 45 -18.19 -22.96 24.71
N PRO A 46 -17.42 -23.71 25.55
CA PRO A 46 -15.97 -23.64 25.59
C PRO A 46 -15.24 -24.46 24.51
N ALA A 47 -14.17 -23.83 24.01
CA ALA A 47 -12.99 -24.30 23.28
C ALA A 47 -12.91 -25.76 22.76
N THR A 48 -13.09 -25.90 21.44
CA THR A 48 -12.28 -26.79 20.58
C THR A 48 -11.82 -25.97 19.36
N ALA A 49 -10.68 -26.33 18.76
CA ALA A 49 -10.14 -25.61 17.60
C ALA A 49 -11.15 -25.65 16.42
N PRO A 50 -11.62 -24.51 15.89
CA PRO A 50 -12.75 -24.54 14.96
C PRO A 50 -12.37 -24.99 13.54
N HIS A 51 -13.29 -25.73 12.91
CA HIS A 51 -13.26 -26.15 11.51
C HIS A 51 -13.32 -24.93 10.56
N PRO A 52 -12.77 -24.98 9.32
CA PRO A 52 -12.84 -23.90 8.33
C PRO A 52 -14.25 -23.42 7.94
N THR A 53 -15.29 -24.14 8.34
CA THR A 53 -16.71 -23.80 8.13
C THR A 53 -17.40 -23.29 9.40
N ASP A 54 -16.66 -22.90 10.44
CA ASP A 54 -17.23 -22.34 11.68
C ASP A 54 -18.02 -21.04 11.39
N PRO A 55 -19.33 -20.99 11.69
CA PRO A 55 -20.15 -19.79 11.52
C PRO A 55 -19.63 -18.57 12.28
N SER A 56 -18.89 -18.76 13.39
CA SER A 56 -18.28 -17.67 14.16
C SER A 56 -17.13 -16.96 13.42
N ARG A 57 -16.63 -17.55 12.33
CA ARG A 57 -15.57 -17.00 11.48
C ARG A 57 -16.09 -16.38 10.18
N GLN A 58 -17.40 -16.42 9.91
CA GLN A 58 -17.97 -15.78 8.73
C GLN A 58 -17.99 -14.26 8.88
N PRO A 59 -17.64 -13.51 7.82
CA PRO A 59 -17.64 -12.06 7.88
C PRO A 59 -19.07 -11.52 8.00
N SER A 60 -19.33 -10.65 8.97
CA SER A 60 -20.62 -10.01 9.27
C SER A 60 -21.17 -9.14 8.13
N HIS A 61 -20.33 -8.82 7.14
CA HIS A 61 -20.65 -7.94 6.02
C HIS A 61 -20.37 -8.58 4.66
N ASN A 62 -20.26 -9.92 4.59
CA ASN A 62 -20.02 -10.67 3.35
C ASN A 62 -18.74 -10.25 2.58
N ILE A 63 -17.76 -9.70 3.31
CA ILE A 63 -16.43 -9.34 2.79
C ILE A 63 -15.44 -10.45 3.16
N HIS A 64 -15.10 -11.28 2.18
CA HIS A 64 -14.22 -12.43 2.33
C HIS A 64 -12.77 -12.02 2.03
N VAL A 65 -11.96 -11.91 3.09
CA VAL A 65 -10.57 -11.46 3.00
C VAL A 65 -9.62 -12.64 3.07
N SER A 66 -8.84 -12.86 2.02
CA SER A 66 -7.82 -13.89 1.93
C SER A 66 -6.40 -13.30 1.89
N LEU A 67 -5.42 -14.08 2.34
CA LEU A 67 -4.01 -13.69 2.33
C LEU A 67 -3.19 -14.63 1.46
N VAL A 68 -2.26 -14.08 0.67
CA VAL A 68 -1.15 -14.84 0.08
C VAL A 68 0.11 -14.57 0.89
N ALA A 69 0.67 -15.64 1.44
CA ALA A 69 1.86 -15.60 2.28
C ALA A 69 2.86 -16.66 1.81
N ARG A 70 4.15 -16.32 1.74
CA ARG A 70 5.22 -17.31 1.50
C ARG A 70 5.81 -17.77 2.83
N SER A 71 6.70 -16.97 3.42
CA SER A 71 7.40 -17.32 4.66
C SER A 71 6.49 -17.38 5.89
N ASN A 72 5.36 -16.68 5.87
CA ASN A 72 4.42 -16.62 7.00
C ASN A 72 3.25 -17.61 6.86
N TYR A 73 3.20 -18.38 5.77
CA TYR A 73 2.04 -19.22 5.42
C TYR A 73 1.59 -20.13 6.57
N THR A 74 2.50 -20.95 7.09
CA THR A 74 2.18 -21.94 8.12
C THR A 74 1.60 -21.29 9.37
N ALA A 75 2.20 -20.19 9.84
CA ALA A 75 1.71 -19.49 11.04
C ALA A 75 0.30 -18.91 10.83
N LEU A 76 0.08 -18.24 9.69
CA LEU A 76 -1.20 -17.60 9.38
C LEU A 76 -2.31 -18.63 9.11
N ALA A 77 -2.00 -19.74 8.45
CA ALA A 77 -2.96 -20.80 8.16
C ALA A 77 -3.41 -21.56 9.43
N THR A 78 -2.49 -21.77 10.37
CA THR A 78 -2.78 -22.50 11.62
C THR A 78 -3.50 -21.63 12.64
N SER A 79 -3.02 -20.40 12.86
CA SER A 79 -3.41 -19.60 14.03
C SER A 79 -3.96 -18.21 13.70
N GLY A 80 -4.12 -17.89 12.41
CA GLY A 80 -4.48 -16.54 11.98
C GLY A 80 -3.38 -15.51 12.26
N VAL A 81 -3.77 -14.25 12.32
CA VAL A 81 -2.89 -13.11 12.56
C VAL A 81 -3.20 -12.49 13.92
N HIS A 82 -2.21 -12.46 14.80
CA HIS A 82 -2.31 -11.83 16.11
C HIS A 82 -1.96 -10.35 15.95
N LEU A 83 -2.94 -9.48 16.14
CA LEU A 83 -2.79 -8.04 16.02
C LEU A 83 -2.66 -7.45 17.41
N ARG A 84 -1.53 -6.80 17.69
CA ARG A 84 -1.35 -5.93 18.84
C ARG A 84 -1.43 -4.50 18.39
N THR A 85 -2.48 -3.78 18.74
CA THR A 85 -2.73 -2.46 18.14
C THR A 85 -2.89 -1.37 19.17
N HIS A 86 -2.35 -0.21 18.86
CA HIS A 86 -2.48 0.97 19.69
C HIS A 86 -3.93 1.45 19.80
N THR A 87 -4.70 1.38 18.71
CA THR A 87 -6.02 2.04 18.62
C THR A 87 -7.21 1.07 18.61
N PHE A 88 -7.01 -0.19 18.24
CA PHE A 88 -8.11 -1.15 18.00
C PHE A 88 -8.14 -2.31 19.00
N GLY A 89 -7.34 -2.22 20.07
CA GLY A 89 -7.12 -3.32 21.01
C GLY A 89 -6.32 -4.47 20.41
N ASP A 90 -6.11 -5.49 21.22
CA ASP A 90 -5.45 -6.72 20.80
C ASP A 90 -6.49 -7.75 20.37
N TYR A 91 -6.30 -8.37 19.21
CA TYR A 91 -7.26 -9.33 18.65
C TYR A 91 -6.59 -10.28 17.66
N THR A 92 -7.24 -11.41 17.38
CA THR A 92 -6.80 -12.35 16.36
C THR A 92 -7.69 -12.28 15.13
N PHE A 93 -7.11 -11.89 14.00
CA PHE A 93 -7.74 -11.92 12.69
C PHE A 93 -7.57 -13.29 12.05
N HIS A 94 -8.68 -13.94 11.70
CA HIS A 94 -8.66 -15.19 10.94
C HIS A 94 -9.08 -14.91 9.49
N PRO A 95 -8.15 -14.92 8.51
CA PRO A 95 -8.50 -14.74 7.11
C PRO A 95 -9.50 -15.81 6.65
N HIS A 96 -10.36 -15.45 5.70
CA HIS A 96 -11.27 -16.40 5.05
C HIS A 96 -10.51 -17.57 4.42
N ALA A 97 -9.35 -17.27 3.81
CA ALA A 97 -8.40 -18.28 3.36
C ALA A 97 -6.97 -17.74 3.41
N VAL A 98 -6.00 -18.63 3.58
CA VAL A 98 -4.58 -18.32 3.47
C VAL A 98 -3.99 -19.24 2.40
N PHE A 99 -3.25 -18.66 1.45
CA PHE A 99 -2.64 -19.38 0.33
C PHE A 99 -1.12 -19.27 0.40
N PRO A 100 -0.37 -20.35 0.07
CA PRO A 100 1.09 -20.35 0.10
C PRO A 100 1.72 -19.60 -1.08
N SER A 101 0.93 -19.31 -2.12
CA SER A 101 1.40 -18.70 -3.36
C SER A 101 0.27 -18.07 -4.15
N VAL A 102 0.61 -17.20 -5.11
CA VAL A 102 -0.36 -16.63 -6.05
C VAL A 102 -1.01 -17.72 -6.92
N PRO A 103 -0.28 -18.70 -7.50
CA PRO A 103 -0.91 -19.81 -8.22
C PRO A 103 -1.95 -20.58 -7.40
N ALA A 104 -1.69 -20.83 -6.11
CA ALA A 104 -2.64 -21.50 -5.23
C ALA A 104 -3.91 -20.67 -5.01
N ALA A 105 -3.77 -19.36 -4.80
CA ALA A 105 -4.93 -18.45 -4.70
C ALA A 105 -5.69 -18.34 -6.03
N ALA A 106 -5.00 -18.37 -7.16
CA ALA A 106 -5.61 -18.34 -8.49
C ALA A 106 -6.42 -19.60 -8.76
N ALA A 107 -5.94 -20.78 -8.33
CA ALA A 107 -6.65 -22.04 -8.48
C ALA A 107 -7.96 -22.11 -7.69
N ALA A 108 -8.04 -21.40 -6.56
CA ALA A 108 -9.23 -21.40 -5.71
C ALA A 108 -10.46 -20.75 -6.36
N ARG A 109 -10.27 -19.79 -7.29
CA ARG A 109 -11.31 -19.05 -8.05
C ARG A 109 -12.64 -18.89 -7.26
N PRO A 110 -12.67 -18.03 -6.22
CA PRO A 110 -13.81 -17.96 -5.32
C PRO A 110 -15.13 -17.78 -6.09
N ALA A 111 -16.11 -18.59 -5.72
CA ALA A 111 -17.39 -18.67 -6.42
C ALA A 111 -18.29 -17.48 -6.07
N ASN A 112 -19.12 -17.09 -7.04
CA ASN A 112 -20.32 -16.31 -6.76
C ASN A 112 -21.40 -17.29 -6.28
N PRO A 113 -21.94 -17.15 -5.06
CA PRO A 113 -22.93 -18.07 -4.49
C PRO A 113 -24.28 -17.99 -5.19
N ASP A 114 -24.52 -17.02 -6.07
CA ASP A 114 -25.69 -17.01 -6.94
C ASP A 114 -25.68 -18.28 -7.82
N PRO A 115 -26.67 -19.18 -7.67
CA PRO A 115 -26.77 -20.41 -8.45
C PRO A 115 -27.03 -20.17 -9.95
N LYS A 116 -27.37 -18.93 -10.36
CA LYS A 116 -27.44 -18.51 -11.76
C LYS A 116 -26.11 -17.96 -12.30
N SER A 117 -25.09 -17.82 -11.46
CA SER A 117 -23.81 -17.26 -11.89
C SER A 117 -23.08 -18.19 -12.84
N GLN A 118 -22.55 -17.61 -13.92
CA GLN A 118 -21.80 -18.35 -14.92
C GLN A 118 -20.37 -18.58 -14.43
N SER A 119 -19.61 -19.50 -15.05
CA SER A 119 -18.19 -19.69 -14.70
C SER A 119 -17.34 -18.42 -14.86
N SER A 120 -17.79 -17.49 -15.71
CA SER A 120 -17.23 -16.14 -15.89
C SER A 120 -17.38 -15.23 -14.68
N ASP A 121 -18.28 -15.55 -13.74
CA ASP A 121 -18.54 -14.75 -12.53
C ASP A 121 -17.61 -15.12 -11.36
N ARG A 122 -16.81 -16.18 -11.50
CA ARG A 122 -15.82 -16.60 -10.48
C ARG A 122 -14.56 -15.77 -10.56
N GLY A 123 -14.06 -15.30 -9.43
CA GLY A 123 -12.79 -14.55 -9.35
C GLY A 123 -12.74 -13.54 -8.21
N TRP A 124 -11.63 -12.81 -8.14
CA TRP A 124 -11.38 -11.81 -7.11
C TRP A 124 -11.99 -10.45 -7.49
N ASP A 125 -12.70 -9.83 -6.55
CA ASP A 125 -13.18 -8.45 -6.70
C ASP A 125 -12.04 -7.45 -6.50
N TYR A 126 -11.16 -7.72 -5.53
CA TYR A 126 -9.99 -6.89 -5.27
C TYR A 126 -8.74 -7.75 -5.11
N VAL A 127 -7.68 -7.35 -5.81
CA VAL A 127 -6.32 -7.87 -5.61
C VAL A 127 -5.49 -6.75 -5.02
N VAL A 128 -5.22 -6.84 -3.72
CA VAL A 128 -4.48 -5.83 -2.96
C VAL A 128 -3.02 -6.23 -2.91
N VAL A 129 -2.12 -5.38 -3.42
CA VAL A 129 -0.69 -5.60 -3.43
C VAL A 129 -0.04 -4.81 -2.32
N THR A 130 0.55 -5.52 -1.37
CA THR A 130 1.28 -4.99 -0.22
C THR A 130 2.69 -5.55 -0.12
N THR A 131 3.17 -6.21 -1.19
CA THR A 131 4.58 -6.58 -1.35
C THR A 131 5.45 -5.33 -1.45
N LYS A 132 6.73 -5.49 -1.12
CA LYS A 132 7.73 -4.46 -1.33
C LYS A 132 7.95 -4.25 -2.82
N ALA A 133 7.87 -3.00 -3.30
CA ALA A 133 8.07 -2.72 -4.72
C ALA A 133 9.58 -2.70 -5.05
N LEU A 134 10.05 -3.80 -5.64
CA LEU A 134 11.46 -4.04 -6.00
C LEU A 134 11.57 -4.34 -7.51
N PRO A 135 11.33 -3.36 -8.38
CA PRO A 135 11.27 -3.59 -9.84
C PRO A 135 12.60 -4.06 -10.45
N ASP A 136 13.71 -3.91 -9.73
CA ASP A 136 15.03 -4.45 -10.08
C ASP A 136 15.19 -5.94 -9.75
N LEU A 137 14.25 -6.54 -9.01
CA LEU A 137 14.30 -7.93 -8.55
C LEU A 137 13.05 -8.75 -8.89
N ALA A 138 11.88 -8.12 -9.00
CA ALA A 138 10.61 -8.79 -9.24
C ALA A 138 9.65 -7.94 -10.08
N ASP A 139 8.86 -8.62 -10.92
CA ASP A 139 7.73 -8.05 -11.65
C ASP A 139 6.42 -8.39 -10.91
N ASP A 140 6.05 -7.55 -9.93
CA ASP A 140 4.84 -7.74 -9.12
C ASP A 140 3.56 -7.70 -9.99
N ALA A 141 3.55 -6.90 -11.06
CA ALA A 141 2.41 -6.83 -11.98
C ALA A 141 2.22 -8.16 -12.73
N SER A 142 3.30 -8.80 -13.14
CA SER A 142 3.23 -10.16 -13.70
C SER A 142 2.86 -11.21 -12.66
N LEU A 143 3.38 -11.10 -11.44
CA LEU A 143 3.10 -12.04 -10.36
C LEU A 143 1.60 -12.17 -10.09
N ILE A 144 0.87 -11.05 -10.08
CA ILE A 144 -0.57 -11.05 -9.76
C ILE A 144 -1.48 -11.34 -10.95
N ALA A 145 -0.96 -11.41 -12.18
CA ALA A 145 -1.77 -11.58 -13.39
C ALA A 145 -2.78 -12.75 -13.33
N PRO A 146 -2.44 -13.93 -12.76
CA PRO A 146 -3.40 -15.03 -12.61
C PRO A 146 -4.61 -14.74 -11.71
N LEU A 147 -4.56 -13.68 -10.89
CA LEU A 147 -5.64 -13.27 -9.99
C LEU A 147 -6.55 -12.20 -10.60
N VAL A 148 -6.13 -11.55 -11.70
CA VAL A 148 -6.82 -10.42 -12.30
C VAL A 148 -7.78 -10.92 -13.37
N GLY A 149 -9.08 -10.78 -13.11
CA GLY A 149 -10.16 -11.09 -14.04
C GLY A 149 -10.98 -9.84 -14.44
N PRO A 150 -12.05 -10.01 -15.25
CA PRO A 150 -12.83 -8.89 -15.79
C PRO A 150 -13.46 -7.96 -14.73
N ARG A 151 -13.79 -8.51 -13.55
CA ARG A 151 -14.40 -7.78 -12.42
C ARG A 151 -13.39 -7.20 -11.43
N THR A 152 -12.11 -7.56 -11.55
CA THR A 152 -11.10 -7.27 -10.55
C THR A 152 -10.73 -5.79 -10.54
N CYS A 153 -10.55 -5.25 -9.34
CA CYS A 153 -9.81 -4.02 -9.09
C CYS A 153 -8.45 -4.35 -8.49
N VAL A 154 -7.38 -3.78 -9.04
CA VAL A 154 -6.04 -3.87 -8.45
C VAL A 154 -5.88 -2.72 -7.46
N VAL A 155 -5.36 -2.98 -6.26
CA VAL A 155 -5.14 -1.97 -5.22
C VAL A 155 -3.68 -1.99 -4.81
N LEU A 156 -2.99 -0.86 -4.87
CA LEU A 156 -1.55 -0.77 -4.63
C LEU A 156 -1.27 -0.02 -3.33
N ILE A 157 -0.86 -0.73 -2.28
CA ILE A 157 -0.39 -0.15 -1.01
C ILE A 157 1.13 -0.32 -0.91
N GLN A 158 1.85 0.24 -1.89
CA GLN A 158 3.30 0.17 -2.01
C GLN A 158 3.93 1.56 -1.81
N ASN A 159 5.13 1.60 -1.23
CA ASN A 159 5.88 2.85 -1.02
C ASN A 159 6.50 3.35 -2.34
N GLY A 160 6.82 4.65 -2.38
CA GLY A 160 7.53 5.27 -3.50
C GLY A 160 6.60 5.90 -4.54
N VAL A 161 7.18 6.39 -5.63
CA VAL A 161 6.50 7.03 -6.78
C VAL A 161 6.66 6.20 -8.06
N GLY A 162 5.68 6.29 -8.96
CA GLY A 162 5.67 5.53 -10.23
C GLY A 162 5.49 4.02 -10.04
N VAL A 163 4.89 3.60 -8.92
CA VAL A 163 4.63 2.17 -8.64
C VAL A 163 3.46 1.64 -9.46
N GLU A 164 2.59 2.52 -9.93
CA GLU A 164 1.37 2.21 -10.66
C GLU A 164 1.62 1.85 -12.13
N ASP A 165 2.68 2.42 -12.73
CA ASP A 165 2.96 2.33 -14.16
C ASP A 165 3.10 0.90 -14.71
N PRO A 166 3.84 -0.02 -14.05
CA PRO A 166 3.91 -1.41 -14.51
C PRO A 166 2.54 -2.10 -14.53
N TYR A 167 1.68 -1.79 -13.56
CA TYR A 167 0.33 -2.38 -13.48
C TYR A 167 -0.59 -1.81 -14.56
N ARG A 168 -0.58 -0.49 -14.80
CA ARG A 168 -1.37 0.13 -15.87
C ARG A 168 -0.96 -0.41 -17.25
N ARG A 169 0.35 -0.57 -17.52
CA ARG A 169 0.83 -1.18 -18.77
C ARG A 169 0.36 -2.63 -18.95
N ARG A 170 0.34 -3.43 -17.88
CA ARG A 170 -0.09 -4.83 -17.94
C ARG A 170 -1.61 -4.98 -18.02
N PHE A 171 -2.35 -4.11 -17.34
CA PHE A 171 -3.79 -4.21 -17.16
C PHE A 171 -4.50 -2.93 -17.67
N PRO A 172 -4.50 -2.67 -18.99
CA PRO A 172 -4.91 -1.39 -19.56
C PRO A 172 -6.36 -1.02 -19.25
N THR A 173 -7.26 -1.99 -19.11
CA THR A 173 -8.70 -1.77 -18.87
C THR A 173 -9.16 -2.11 -17.45
N THR A 174 -8.22 -2.52 -16.59
CA THR A 174 -8.51 -2.89 -15.20
C THR A 174 -8.48 -1.64 -14.32
N PRO A 175 -9.49 -1.42 -13.45
CA PRO A 175 -9.45 -0.34 -12.49
C PRO A 175 -8.30 -0.56 -11.50
N ILE A 176 -7.52 0.49 -11.28
CA ILE A 176 -6.42 0.52 -10.34
C ILE A 176 -6.76 1.55 -9.27
N VAL A 177 -6.65 1.18 -8.00
CA VAL A 177 -6.65 2.09 -6.86
C VAL A 177 -5.23 2.19 -6.35
N SER A 178 -4.68 3.39 -6.37
CA SER A 178 -3.42 3.68 -5.73
C SER A 178 -3.70 4.12 -4.29
N ALA A 179 -2.85 3.69 -3.36
CA ALA A 179 -3.01 3.98 -1.94
C ALA A 179 -1.71 4.48 -1.32
N VAL A 180 -1.80 5.54 -0.53
CA VAL A 180 -0.68 6.10 0.23
C VAL A 180 -1.01 5.99 1.72
N THR A 181 -0.34 5.08 2.41
CA THR A 181 -0.50 4.88 3.85
C THR A 181 0.63 5.53 4.66
N VAL A 182 0.27 6.10 5.81
CA VAL A 182 1.17 6.32 6.94
C VAL A 182 0.76 5.35 8.03
N VAL A 183 1.59 4.34 8.27
CA VAL A 183 1.35 3.31 9.29
C VAL A 183 2.67 2.94 9.94
N SER A 184 2.67 2.86 11.27
CA SER A 184 3.74 2.23 12.03
C SER A 184 3.30 0.83 12.40
N ALA A 185 3.70 -0.14 11.58
CA ALA A 185 3.42 -1.55 11.82
C ALA A 185 4.65 -2.40 11.51
N GLU A 186 4.88 -3.40 12.36
CA GLU A 186 5.97 -4.34 12.21
C GLU A 186 5.51 -5.76 12.53
N GLN A 187 6.20 -6.73 11.95
CA GLN A 187 5.97 -8.14 12.26
C GLN A 187 7.01 -8.54 13.31
N THR A 188 6.57 -8.73 14.56
CA THR A 188 7.46 -9.06 15.68
C THR A 188 7.78 -10.54 15.77
N ALA A 189 6.92 -11.39 15.19
CA ALA A 189 7.10 -12.84 15.07
C ALA A 189 6.25 -13.36 13.89
N PRO A 190 6.49 -14.58 13.39
CA PRO A 190 5.55 -15.25 12.48
C PRO A 190 4.11 -15.17 13.03
N GLY A 191 3.16 -14.77 12.17
CA GLY A 191 1.75 -14.59 12.54
C GLY A 191 1.44 -13.42 13.48
N THR A 192 2.42 -12.62 13.95
CA THR A 192 2.19 -11.53 14.92
C THR A 192 2.57 -10.18 14.36
N VAL A 193 1.62 -9.25 14.34
CA VAL A 193 1.79 -7.88 13.86
C VAL A 193 1.53 -6.90 14.99
N ARG A 194 2.47 -5.98 15.21
CA ARG A 194 2.32 -4.86 16.15
C ARG A 194 2.13 -3.57 15.38
N GLN A 195 1.03 -2.86 15.64
CA GLN A 195 0.76 -1.51 15.15
C GLN A 195 0.96 -0.52 16.29
N ASN A 196 1.99 0.30 16.18
CA ASN A 196 2.52 1.08 17.30
C ASN A 196 1.81 2.44 17.49
N ARG A 197 1.19 2.97 16.43
CA ARG A 197 0.68 4.36 16.38
C ARG A 197 -0.50 4.48 15.45
N TRP A 198 -1.24 5.59 15.51
CA TRP A 198 -2.32 5.92 14.58
C TRP A 198 -1.94 5.66 13.10
N THR A 199 -2.94 5.36 12.29
CA THR A 199 -2.76 5.14 10.85
C THR A 199 -3.60 6.13 10.06
N ARG A 200 -3.11 6.45 8.86
CA ARG A 200 -3.83 7.20 7.83
C ARG A 200 -3.66 6.50 6.50
N ILE A 201 -4.70 6.50 5.67
CA ILE A 201 -4.63 6.02 4.28
C ILE A 201 -5.37 6.97 3.34
N HIS A 202 -4.67 7.36 2.27
CA HIS A 202 -5.26 8.08 1.14
C HIS A 202 -5.46 7.12 -0.02
N LEU A 203 -6.60 7.24 -0.70
CA LEU A 203 -7.01 6.39 -1.80
C LEU A 203 -7.42 7.24 -3.00
N GLY A 204 -7.08 6.79 -4.20
CA GLY A 204 -7.51 7.43 -5.43
C GLY A 204 -7.43 6.45 -6.60
N GLY A 205 -8.36 6.60 -7.54
CA GLY A 205 -8.29 5.87 -8.81
C GLY A 205 -7.05 6.29 -9.59
N TYR A 206 -6.42 5.34 -10.28
CA TYR A 206 -5.34 5.59 -11.22
C TYR A 206 -5.77 5.10 -12.59
N ALA A 207 -6.18 6.01 -13.47
CA ALA A 207 -6.61 5.67 -14.82
C ALA A 207 -5.53 5.96 -15.85
N HIS A 208 -4.78 7.05 -15.67
CA HIS A 208 -3.78 7.50 -16.63
C HIS A 208 -2.40 7.16 -16.11
N ALA A 209 -1.44 7.01 -17.02
CA ALA A 209 -0.05 7.14 -16.61
C ALA A 209 0.19 8.63 -16.32
N ALA A 210 -0.22 9.14 -15.16
CA ALA A 210 -0.03 10.54 -14.77
C ALA A 210 1.46 10.98 -14.80
N ALA A 211 2.38 10.04 -15.02
CA ALA A 211 3.81 10.28 -15.20
C ALA A 211 4.32 10.31 -16.66
N LEU A 212 3.54 10.01 -17.72
CA LEU A 212 4.14 9.75 -19.04
C LEU A 212 3.59 10.51 -20.25
N ASP A 213 2.35 11.04 -20.23
CA ASP A 213 1.86 11.76 -21.40
C ASP A 213 1.94 13.28 -21.23
N ALA A 214 2.71 13.91 -22.11
CA ALA A 214 2.90 15.36 -22.21
C ALA A 214 1.68 16.11 -22.77
N GLY A 215 0.51 15.47 -22.83
CA GLY A 215 -0.74 16.09 -23.22
C GLY A 215 -1.80 15.73 -22.21
N GLY A 216 -2.18 16.67 -21.35
CA GLY A 216 -3.31 16.57 -20.42
C GLY A 216 -4.65 16.53 -21.16
N GLY A 217 -4.80 15.60 -22.11
CA GLY A 217 -6.05 15.32 -22.77
C GLY A 217 -7.06 14.80 -21.77
N VAL A 218 -8.28 15.33 -21.83
CA VAL A 218 -9.41 14.74 -21.12
C VAL A 218 -9.53 13.29 -21.60
N PRO A 219 -9.62 12.29 -20.69
CA PRO A 219 -9.85 10.91 -21.09
C PRO A 219 -11.04 10.83 -22.06
N ASP A 220 -10.84 10.12 -23.16
CA ASP A 220 -11.92 9.75 -24.08
C ASP A 220 -12.96 8.84 -23.39
N GLY A 221 -13.99 8.42 -24.12
CA GLY A 221 -15.12 7.67 -23.57
C GLY A 221 -14.72 6.44 -22.74
N ASP A 222 -13.68 5.72 -23.15
CA ASP A 222 -13.19 4.53 -22.45
C ASP A 222 -12.29 4.89 -21.26
N GLY A 223 -11.41 5.90 -21.40
CA GLY A 223 -10.62 6.42 -20.29
C GLY A 223 -11.48 6.97 -19.15
N SER A 224 -12.58 7.65 -19.47
CA SER A 224 -13.51 8.23 -18.51
C SER A 224 -14.26 7.15 -17.72
N ARG A 225 -14.71 6.10 -18.41
CA ARG A 225 -15.34 4.92 -17.77
C ARG A 225 -14.37 4.20 -16.83
N LEU A 226 -13.12 4.05 -17.24
CA LEU A 226 -12.09 3.43 -16.41
C LEU A 226 -11.79 4.26 -15.15
N ALA A 227 -11.66 5.58 -15.29
CA ALA A 227 -11.48 6.50 -14.17
C ALA A 227 -12.66 6.43 -13.19
N ALA A 228 -13.90 6.43 -13.69
CA ALA A 228 -15.10 6.29 -12.87
C ALA A 228 -15.12 4.94 -12.11
N ARG A 229 -14.76 3.83 -12.77
CA ARG A 229 -14.64 2.51 -12.11
C ARG A 229 -13.57 2.52 -11.01
N GLY A 230 -12.40 3.10 -11.27
CA GLY A 230 -11.33 3.23 -10.28
C GLY A 230 -11.75 4.07 -9.07
N ALA A 231 -12.41 5.21 -9.30
CA ALA A 231 -12.94 6.06 -8.23
C ALA A 231 -14.03 5.34 -7.40
N ALA A 232 -14.94 4.60 -8.04
CA ALA A 232 -15.95 3.81 -7.35
C ALA A 232 -15.33 2.70 -6.48
N CYS A 233 -14.29 2.03 -6.98
CA CYS A 233 -13.52 1.06 -6.20
C CYS A 233 -12.84 1.69 -4.99
N ALA A 234 -12.19 2.86 -5.16
CA ALA A 234 -11.58 3.61 -4.07
C ALA A 234 -12.63 4.03 -3.01
N GLY A 235 -13.79 4.51 -3.45
CA GLY A 235 -14.90 4.91 -2.56
C GLY A 235 -15.42 3.76 -1.70
N ARG A 236 -15.59 2.56 -2.28
CA ARG A 236 -16.00 1.37 -1.51
C ARG A 236 -14.95 0.95 -0.49
N LEU A 237 -13.68 0.91 -0.88
CA LEU A 237 -12.59 0.61 0.06
C LEU A 237 -12.51 1.65 1.18
N ALA A 238 -12.76 2.92 0.87
CA ALA A 238 -12.77 3.99 1.85
C ALA A 238 -13.92 3.82 2.87
N ASP A 239 -15.13 3.50 2.40
CA ASP A 239 -16.26 3.17 3.29
C ASP A 239 -15.94 1.95 4.17
N TRP A 240 -15.41 0.87 3.58
CA TRP A 240 -15.09 -0.34 4.33
C TRP A 240 -14.02 -0.11 5.38
N TRP A 241 -12.88 0.50 5.05
CA TRP A 241 -11.85 0.77 6.04
C TRP A 241 -12.26 1.83 7.06
N GLY A 242 -13.04 2.84 6.64
CA GLY A 242 -13.49 3.93 7.49
C GLY A 242 -14.60 3.50 8.45
N ARG A 243 -15.78 3.22 7.90
CA ARG A 243 -17.00 2.92 8.65
C ARG A 243 -16.96 1.55 9.31
N LEU A 244 -16.57 0.50 8.58
CA LEU A 244 -16.55 -0.86 9.12
C LEU A 244 -15.25 -1.14 9.88
N GLY A 245 -14.12 -0.79 9.24
CA GLY A 245 -12.77 -0.97 9.74
C GLY A 245 -12.36 0.04 10.82
N GLY A 246 -13.17 1.05 11.11
CA GLY A 246 -12.94 2.02 12.18
C GLY A 246 -11.69 2.89 12.01
N ILE A 247 -11.05 2.89 10.82
CA ILE A 247 -9.91 3.76 10.54
C ILE A 247 -10.44 5.18 10.39
N ARG A 248 -10.06 6.08 11.31
CA ARG A 248 -10.56 7.46 11.33
C ARG A 248 -10.04 8.30 10.16
N ASP A 249 -8.78 8.13 9.80
CA ASP A 249 -8.09 8.92 8.79
C ASP A 249 -8.05 8.19 7.44
N VAL A 250 -9.23 8.02 6.83
CA VAL A 250 -9.37 7.54 5.45
C VAL A 250 -9.77 8.70 4.57
N SER A 251 -9.01 8.97 3.50
CA SER A 251 -9.25 10.10 2.62
C SER A 251 -9.26 9.68 1.16
N LEU A 252 -10.18 10.26 0.39
CA LEU A 252 -10.25 10.09 -1.05
C LEU A 252 -9.60 11.28 -1.75
N SER A 253 -8.98 11.03 -2.90
CA SER A 253 -8.43 12.06 -3.78
C SER A 253 -8.69 11.68 -5.23
N ASP A 254 -8.77 12.69 -6.08
CA ASP A 254 -8.62 12.50 -7.51
C ASP A 254 -7.21 11.94 -7.82
N GLU A 255 -7.03 11.43 -9.03
CA GLU A 255 -5.78 10.78 -9.44
C GLU A 255 -4.56 11.68 -9.18
N MET A 256 -4.63 12.94 -9.63
CA MET A 256 -3.55 13.91 -9.43
C MET A 256 -3.38 14.28 -7.96
N GLY A 257 -4.46 14.39 -7.18
CA GLY A 257 -4.37 14.70 -5.74
C GLY A 257 -3.70 13.58 -4.97
N LEU A 258 -3.94 12.33 -5.36
CA LEU A 258 -3.23 11.20 -4.79
C LEU A 258 -1.74 11.22 -5.15
N GLN A 259 -1.37 11.61 -6.38
CA GLN A 259 0.04 11.81 -6.73
C GLN A 259 0.69 12.90 -5.88
N VAL A 260 0.00 14.01 -5.62
CA VAL A 260 0.48 15.04 -4.68
C VAL A 260 0.72 14.45 -3.28
N VAL A 261 -0.20 13.64 -2.76
CA VAL A 261 -0.01 12.94 -1.46
C VAL A 261 1.20 11.99 -1.51
N ARG A 262 1.41 11.28 -2.61
CA ARG A 262 2.53 10.35 -2.80
C ARG A 262 3.88 11.08 -2.80
N TRP A 263 3.98 12.21 -3.52
CA TRP A 263 5.16 13.07 -3.53
C TRP A 263 5.39 13.76 -2.17
N HIS A 264 4.33 14.10 -1.44
CA HIS A 264 4.47 14.64 -0.07
C HIS A 264 5.08 13.60 0.88
N LYS A 265 4.59 12.36 0.84
CA LYS A 265 5.19 11.25 1.59
C LYS A 265 6.62 10.95 1.11
N LEU A 266 6.90 11.16 -0.17
CA LEU A 266 8.25 11.01 -0.71
C LEU A 266 9.25 11.97 -0.06
N CYS A 267 8.87 13.22 0.23
CA CYS A 267 9.74 14.14 0.98
C CYS A 267 10.27 13.49 2.26
N ILE A 268 9.42 12.77 2.99
CA ILE A 268 9.78 12.05 4.22
C ILE A 268 10.67 10.85 3.89
N ASN A 269 10.19 9.95 3.03
CA ASN A 269 10.87 8.69 2.76
C ASN A 269 12.24 8.90 2.10
N ALA A 270 12.35 9.79 1.11
CA ALA A 270 13.60 10.06 0.42
C ALA A 270 14.61 10.83 1.27
N ALA A 271 14.16 11.58 2.30
CA ALA A 271 15.07 12.20 3.26
C ALA A 271 15.52 11.20 4.34
N PHE A 272 14.59 10.55 5.05
CA PHE A 272 14.92 9.74 6.22
C PHE A 272 15.47 8.35 5.88
N ASN A 273 14.82 7.63 4.96
CA ASN A 273 15.16 6.23 4.69
C ASN A 273 16.61 6.03 4.25
N PRO A 274 17.12 6.76 3.22
CA PRO A 274 18.49 6.56 2.79
C PRO A 274 19.51 7.13 3.77
N SER A 275 19.20 8.28 4.40
CA SER A 275 20.10 8.93 5.36
C SER A 275 20.36 8.04 6.57
N ALA A 276 19.35 7.35 7.08
CA ALA A 276 19.50 6.43 8.20
C ALA A 276 20.49 5.29 7.91
N VAL A 277 20.51 4.79 6.68
CA VAL A 277 21.47 3.77 6.25
C VAL A 277 22.87 4.37 6.13
N LEU A 278 23.00 5.51 5.45
CA LEU A 278 24.30 6.15 5.19
C LEU A 278 24.95 6.74 6.45
N SER A 279 24.15 7.13 7.45
CA SER A 279 24.64 7.64 8.73
C SER A 279 24.97 6.53 9.73
N GLY A 280 25.08 5.27 9.30
CA GLY A 280 25.45 4.15 10.17
C GLY A 280 24.35 3.61 11.08
N GLY A 281 23.07 3.85 10.76
CA GLY A 281 21.94 3.23 11.46
C GLY A 281 21.19 4.10 12.47
N ARG A 282 21.21 5.43 12.29
CA ARG A 282 20.54 6.36 13.21
C ARG A 282 19.01 6.34 13.05
N GLY A 283 18.30 6.46 14.16
CA GLY A 283 16.83 6.60 14.16
C GLY A 283 16.36 7.95 13.63
N ASN A 284 15.06 8.09 13.39
CA ASN A 284 14.48 9.31 12.83
C ASN A 284 14.74 10.55 13.71
N ALA A 285 14.39 10.47 15.00
CA ALA A 285 14.60 11.58 15.93
C ALA A 285 16.10 11.86 16.14
N ASP A 286 16.94 10.82 16.21
CA ASP A 286 18.38 10.96 16.40
C ASP A 286 19.05 11.73 15.27
N MET A 287 18.64 11.48 14.02
CA MET A 287 19.12 12.26 12.88
C MET A 287 18.66 13.72 12.93
N VAL A 288 17.46 13.99 13.44
CA VAL A 288 16.92 15.36 13.53
C VAL A 288 17.58 16.16 14.67
N ALA A 289 18.04 15.49 15.73
CA ALA A 289 18.73 16.11 16.85
C ALA A 289 20.18 16.52 16.51
N ASP A 290 20.76 15.96 15.45
CA ASP A 290 22.08 16.35 14.94
C ASP A 290 21.96 17.47 13.93
N ALA A 291 22.74 18.55 14.11
CA ALA A 291 22.59 19.77 13.32
C ALA A 291 22.85 19.55 11.82
N GLU A 292 23.89 18.79 11.47
CA GLU A 292 24.28 18.55 10.08
C GLU A 292 23.30 17.60 9.39
N LEU A 293 22.89 16.52 10.07
CA LEU A 293 21.87 15.63 9.53
C LEU A 293 20.51 16.32 9.43
N ARG A 294 20.13 17.19 10.38
CA ARG A 294 18.91 17.99 10.28
C ARG A 294 18.94 18.90 9.05
N ALA A 295 20.05 19.60 8.82
CA ALA A 295 20.23 20.45 7.65
C ALA A 295 20.16 19.63 6.34
N HIS A 296 20.79 18.45 6.31
CA HIS A 296 20.71 17.52 5.19
C HIS A 296 19.28 17.05 4.92
N LEU A 297 18.58 16.53 5.94
CA LEU A 297 17.19 16.06 5.85
C LEU A 297 16.27 17.16 5.33
N ARG A 298 16.41 18.38 5.87
CA ARG A 298 15.67 19.55 5.38
C ARG A 298 15.96 19.83 3.92
N GLY A 299 17.23 19.82 3.51
CA GLY A 299 17.64 20.07 2.13
C GLY A 299 17.05 19.07 1.14
N VAL A 300 17.02 17.78 1.49
CA VAL A 300 16.38 16.74 0.65
C VAL A 300 14.87 16.97 0.54
N MET A 301 14.20 17.27 1.66
CA MET A 301 12.76 17.54 1.66
C MET A 301 12.40 18.77 0.83
N VAL A 302 13.16 19.86 0.99
CA VAL A 302 12.95 21.13 0.25
C VAL A 302 13.17 20.91 -1.25
N GLU A 303 14.23 20.18 -1.64
CA GLU A 303 14.50 19.86 -3.05
C GLU A 303 13.30 19.17 -3.73
N ILE A 304 12.70 18.17 -3.07
CA ILE A 304 11.50 17.49 -3.58
C ILE A 304 10.29 18.44 -3.55
N TRP A 305 10.17 19.24 -2.48
CA TRP A 305 9.03 20.13 -2.27
C TRP A 305 8.90 21.21 -3.32
N GLU A 306 10.01 21.86 -3.67
CA GLU A 306 10.05 22.90 -4.68
C GLU A 306 9.95 22.33 -6.10
N ALA A 307 10.42 21.10 -6.32
CA ALA A 307 10.32 20.42 -7.61
C ALA A 307 8.89 19.90 -7.91
N ALA A 308 8.14 19.51 -6.88
CA ALA A 308 6.85 18.83 -7.03
C ALA A 308 5.85 19.57 -7.94
N PRO A 309 5.61 20.90 -7.83
CA PRO A 309 4.71 21.60 -8.74
C PRO A 309 5.12 21.47 -10.22
N ARG A 310 6.41 21.56 -10.54
CA ARG A 310 6.89 21.40 -11.93
C ARG A 310 6.72 19.97 -12.43
N ILE A 311 6.89 18.99 -11.54
CA ILE A 311 6.72 17.57 -11.86
C ILE A 311 5.25 17.22 -12.07
N LEU A 312 4.35 17.82 -11.28
CA LEU A 312 2.92 17.50 -11.20
C LEU A 312 2.03 18.52 -11.94
N GLY A 313 2.53 19.12 -13.03
CA GLY A 313 1.73 19.95 -13.93
C GLY A 313 1.17 21.23 -13.29
N GLY A 314 1.93 21.83 -12.37
CA GLY A 314 1.57 23.04 -11.64
C GLY A 314 0.89 22.79 -10.30
N ARG A 315 0.47 21.55 -9.98
CA ARG A 315 -0.17 21.24 -8.71
C ARG A 315 0.88 21.04 -7.61
N GLY A 316 0.97 22.02 -6.71
CA GLY A 316 1.82 21.93 -5.52
C GLY A 316 1.14 21.23 -4.33
N PHE A 317 1.84 21.22 -3.21
CA PHE A 317 1.29 20.77 -1.93
C PHE A 317 0.36 21.84 -1.35
N GLY A 318 -0.84 21.45 -0.94
CA GLY A 318 -1.81 22.37 -0.33
C GLY A 318 -1.52 22.64 1.15
N ASP A 319 -2.18 23.66 1.71
CA ASP A 319 -1.96 24.16 3.08
C ASP A 319 -2.14 23.11 4.20
N GLY A 320 -2.94 22.08 3.94
CA GLY A 320 -3.14 20.96 4.88
C GLY A 320 -1.97 19.98 4.96
N MET A 321 -0.97 20.08 4.08
CA MET A 321 0.21 19.21 4.06
C MET A 321 1.34 19.82 4.88
N ALA A 322 1.97 19.03 5.74
CA ALA A 322 3.04 19.50 6.60
C ALA A 322 4.30 19.88 5.77
N PRO A 323 4.79 21.13 5.81
CA PRO A 323 6.05 21.49 5.17
C PRO A 323 7.26 20.84 5.85
N PRO A 324 8.45 20.84 5.21
CA PRO A 324 9.66 20.20 5.72
C PRO A 324 9.97 20.53 7.19
N ASP A 325 9.90 21.81 7.57
CA ASP A 325 10.21 22.24 8.94
C ASP A 325 9.21 21.70 9.97
N ARG A 326 7.93 21.56 9.61
CA ARG A 326 6.92 20.91 10.48
C ARG A 326 7.15 19.41 10.59
N ILE A 327 7.57 18.75 9.51
CA ILE A 327 7.91 17.32 9.52
C ILE A 327 9.08 17.07 10.47
N LEU A 328 10.15 17.87 10.38
CA LEU A 328 11.32 17.76 11.25
C LEU A 328 10.94 17.97 12.73
N ALA A 329 10.23 19.07 13.04
CA ALA A 329 9.79 19.37 14.40
C ALA A 329 8.80 18.33 14.99
N SER A 330 8.00 17.68 14.14
CA SER A 330 7.15 16.55 14.57
C SER A 330 7.99 15.30 14.83
N THR A 331 8.97 15.03 13.97
CA THR A 331 9.83 13.84 14.07
C THR A 331 10.71 13.87 15.32
N GLU A 332 11.26 15.03 15.66
CA GLU A 332 12.06 15.26 16.87
C GLU A 332 11.35 14.85 18.16
N ARG A 333 10.02 15.07 18.22
CA ARG A 333 9.17 14.69 19.36
C ARG A 333 8.82 13.20 19.43
N ASN A 334 9.31 12.40 18.49
CA ASN A 334 8.94 11.00 18.33
C ASN A 334 10.16 10.07 18.35
N PRO A 335 10.79 9.88 19.52
CA PRO A 335 11.97 9.04 19.66
C PRO A 335 11.68 7.56 19.38
N GLY A 336 12.73 6.81 19.03
CA GLY A 336 12.68 5.35 18.82
C GLY A 336 12.12 4.89 17.47
N ALA A 337 11.58 5.79 16.64
CA ALA A 337 11.12 5.44 15.30
C ALA A 337 12.28 5.18 14.34
N ARG A 338 12.25 4.04 13.64
CA ARG A 338 13.28 3.62 12.69
C ARG A 338 12.70 3.54 11.27
N PRO A 339 13.39 4.06 10.24
CA PRO A 339 12.98 3.90 8.84
C PRO A 339 12.92 2.45 8.37
N SER A 340 11.95 2.13 7.49
CA SER A 340 11.81 0.79 6.93
C SER A 340 13.06 0.34 6.15
N MET A 341 13.66 1.25 5.39
CA MET A 341 14.88 0.94 4.62
C MET A 341 16.07 0.59 5.50
N LEU A 342 16.20 1.21 6.68
CA LEU A 342 17.23 0.86 7.65
C LEU A 342 17.00 -0.57 8.19
N VAL A 343 15.75 -0.90 8.53
CA VAL A 343 15.39 -2.26 8.99
C VAL A 343 15.70 -3.31 7.91
N ASP A 344 15.48 -3.01 6.64
CA ASP A 344 15.88 -3.90 5.53
C ASP A 344 17.38 -3.99 5.34
N TRP A 345 18.09 -2.86 5.48
CA TRP A 345 19.54 -2.84 5.41
C TRP A 345 20.17 -3.74 6.47
N GLU A 346 19.76 -3.60 7.73
CA GLU A 346 20.27 -4.41 8.84
C GLU A 346 19.94 -5.89 8.70
N ALA A 347 18.74 -6.21 8.23
CA ALA A 347 18.35 -7.59 7.96
C ALA A 347 18.96 -8.16 6.68
N GLY A 348 19.82 -7.41 5.98
CA GLY A 348 20.45 -7.86 4.74
C GLY A 348 19.49 -8.08 3.58
N ARG A 349 18.28 -7.50 3.63
CA ARG A 349 17.24 -7.57 2.60
C ARG A 349 17.41 -6.48 1.53
N PRO A 350 16.85 -6.67 0.33
CA PRO A 350 16.80 -5.61 -0.67
C PRO A 350 15.99 -4.38 -0.20
N MET A 351 16.45 -3.20 -0.59
CA MET A 351 15.84 -1.90 -0.26
C MET A 351 14.99 -1.38 -1.44
N GLU A 352 13.97 -0.57 -1.13
CA GLU A 352 13.08 0.10 -2.12
C GLU A 352 13.78 1.28 -2.83
N LEU A 353 15.00 1.08 -3.34
CA LEU A 353 15.82 2.15 -3.94
C LEU A 353 15.18 2.71 -5.21
N GLU A 354 14.68 1.84 -6.09
CA GLU A 354 14.12 2.28 -7.36
C GLU A 354 12.86 3.11 -7.16
N VAL A 355 11.93 2.72 -6.30
CA VAL A 355 10.66 3.44 -6.16
C VAL A 355 10.74 4.66 -5.23
N ILE A 356 11.68 4.70 -4.28
CA ILE A 356 11.88 5.84 -3.36
C ILE A 356 12.88 6.86 -3.90
N LEU A 357 13.85 6.48 -4.74
CA LEU A 357 14.90 7.38 -5.22
C LEU A 357 15.04 7.37 -6.75
N GLY A 358 15.12 6.20 -7.38
CA GLY A 358 15.36 6.09 -8.83
C GLY A 358 14.22 6.65 -9.70
N ASN A 359 12.98 6.24 -9.45
CA ASN A 359 11.76 6.69 -10.11
C ASN A 359 11.56 8.20 -9.94
N PRO A 360 11.64 8.79 -8.73
CA PRO A 360 11.57 10.24 -8.60
C PRO A 360 12.57 10.99 -9.49
N VAL A 361 13.83 10.52 -9.52
CA VAL A 361 14.86 11.11 -10.40
C VAL A 361 14.50 11.01 -11.86
N ARG A 362 14.01 9.85 -12.32
CA ARG A 362 13.59 9.64 -13.72
C ARG A 362 12.38 10.49 -14.09
N ILE A 363 11.38 10.55 -13.23
CA ILE A 363 10.15 11.34 -13.43
C ILE A 363 10.48 12.83 -13.46
N ALA A 364 11.32 13.32 -12.55
CA ALA A 364 11.76 14.71 -12.53
C ALA A 364 12.51 15.09 -13.81
N ARG A 365 13.44 14.23 -14.27
CA ARG A 365 14.20 14.43 -15.51
C ARG A 365 13.33 14.51 -16.75
N ALA A 366 12.30 13.67 -16.84
CA ALA A 366 11.33 13.73 -17.93
C ALA A 366 10.58 15.09 -18.00
N LYS A 367 10.59 15.87 -16.92
CA LYS A 367 10.03 17.23 -16.84
C LYS A 367 11.09 18.33 -16.82
N GLY A 368 12.35 18.00 -17.14
CA GLY A 368 13.47 18.95 -17.14
C GLY A 368 13.85 19.47 -15.75
N VAL A 369 13.59 18.68 -14.69
CA VAL A 369 13.92 19.01 -13.30
C VAL A 369 14.97 18.03 -12.77
N GLU A 370 16.04 18.54 -12.18
CA GLU A 370 17.03 17.72 -11.47
C GLU A 370 16.72 17.68 -9.97
N LEU A 371 17.09 16.58 -9.32
CA LEU A 371 17.01 16.39 -7.85
C LEU A 371 18.39 15.99 -7.30
N PRO A 372 19.38 16.91 -7.27
CA PRO A 372 20.79 16.56 -7.01
C PRO A 372 21.05 15.78 -5.70
N ARG A 373 20.35 16.10 -4.60
CA ARG A 373 20.51 15.39 -3.32
C ARG A 373 19.92 13.99 -3.43
N VAL A 374 18.71 13.85 -3.97
CA VAL A 374 18.09 12.54 -4.19
C VAL A 374 18.96 11.68 -5.13
N GLN A 375 19.55 12.27 -6.16
CA GLN A 375 20.48 11.59 -7.08
C GLN A 375 21.73 11.08 -6.38
N THR A 376 22.31 11.87 -5.49
CA THR A 376 23.46 11.47 -4.68
C THR A 376 23.11 10.29 -3.78
N LEU A 377 21.98 10.39 -3.06
CA LEU A 377 21.48 9.31 -2.20
C LEU A 377 21.22 8.02 -2.99
N TYR A 378 20.62 8.14 -4.18
CA TYR A 378 20.39 7.01 -5.07
C TYR A 378 21.69 6.33 -5.50
N ALA A 379 22.65 7.10 -6.02
CA ALA A 379 23.91 6.58 -6.53
C ALA A 379 24.70 5.84 -5.45
N LEU A 380 24.84 6.45 -4.27
CA LEU A 380 25.61 5.87 -3.16
C LEU A 380 24.96 4.60 -2.60
N LEU A 381 23.65 4.60 -2.37
CA LEU A 381 22.98 3.41 -1.82
C LEU A 381 22.83 2.28 -2.82
N ARG A 382 22.64 2.58 -4.11
CA ARG A 382 22.65 1.55 -5.15
C ARG A 382 24.01 0.86 -5.20
N SER A 383 25.09 1.64 -5.13
CA SER A 383 26.45 1.10 -5.03
C SER A 383 26.65 0.28 -3.76
N ALA A 384 26.22 0.78 -2.60
CA ALA A 384 26.33 0.07 -1.32
C ALA A 384 25.57 -1.27 -1.33
N GLN A 385 24.35 -1.32 -1.88
CA GLN A 385 23.58 -2.55 -2.03
C GLN A 385 24.29 -3.56 -2.95
N ALA A 386 24.79 -3.10 -4.10
CA ALA A 386 25.52 -3.95 -5.04
C ALA A 386 26.82 -4.51 -4.42
N MET A 387 27.58 -3.68 -3.70
CA MET A 387 28.81 -4.12 -3.02
C MET A 387 28.52 -5.14 -1.92
N ARG A 388 27.43 -4.97 -1.16
CA ARG A 388 26.99 -5.95 -0.16
C ARG A 388 26.61 -7.29 -0.81
N ALA A 389 25.89 -7.27 -1.93
CA ALA A 389 25.53 -8.49 -2.65
C ALA A 389 26.78 -9.22 -3.17
N ARG A 390 27.76 -8.50 -3.73
CA ARG A 390 29.04 -9.07 -4.18
C ARG A 390 29.84 -9.72 -3.04
N ARG A 391 29.84 -9.12 -1.85
CA ARG A 391 30.51 -9.71 -0.67
C ARG A 391 29.83 -11.01 -0.23
N LYS A 392 28.49 -11.06 -0.25
CA LYS A 392 27.73 -12.28 0.06
C LYS A 392 27.97 -13.41 -0.95
N GLY A 393 28.18 -13.11 -2.23
CA GLY A 393 28.46 -14.13 -3.25
C GLY A 393 29.91 -14.64 -3.28
N LYS A 394 30.80 -14.09 -2.46
CA LYS A 394 32.21 -14.53 -2.32
C LYS A 394 32.44 -15.38 -1.05
N LEU A 395 31.45 -15.44 -0.16
CA LEU A 395 31.38 -16.31 1.01
C LEU A 395 30.54 -17.52 0.64
#